data_AF-A0A7D9CVX7-F1
#
_entry.id   AF-A0A7D9CVX7-F1
#
_cell.length_a   1.000
_cell.length_b   1.000
_cell.length_c   1.000
_cell.angle_alpha   90.00
_cell.angle_beta   90.00
_cell.angle_gamma   90.00
#
_symmetry.space_group_name_H-M   'P 1'
#
loop_
_entity.id
_entity.type
_entity.pdbx_description
1 polymer ?
#
loop_
_entity_poly.entity_id
_entity_poly.type
_entity_poly.pdbx_seq_one_letter_code
_entity_poly.pdbx_strand_id
1 'polypeptide(L)'
;MTKNTSSGDVAVNIQSNNNKNETENTDSSSDQQSVQAFDIFKKALTYNVIAKYDPTIDQLIHLSPYCVIYQFDGTDWNKLDYQGPIAFYSRKVSEIKEGAKFSIQDVMERDIYQYGLILLNRAKPENFTIGLLARKYLADSDLDRAIAVEKKEELVILNDFKGDTFGIWLFDEKDREYLYKFLSYCIEN
;
A
#
# COMPACT_ATOMS: atom_id res chain seq x y z
N MET A 1 76.35 61.31 -1.98
CA MET A 1 77.39 60.48 -2.62
C MET A 1 76.82 59.09 -2.84
N THR A 2 76.78 58.68 -4.12
CA THR A 2 76.91 57.31 -4.67
C THR A 2 75.93 56.18 -4.33
N LYS A 3 75.33 55.67 -5.43
CA LYS A 3 74.56 54.43 -5.68
C LYS A 3 75.32 53.14 -5.26
N ASN A 4 74.62 52.03 -4.96
CA ASN A 4 74.25 50.95 -5.93
C ASN A 4 73.91 49.60 -5.24
N THR A 5 72.73 49.06 -5.59
CA THR A 5 72.35 47.66 -5.91
C THR A 5 73.12 46.45 -5.32
N SER A 6 72.37 45.46 -4.81
CA SER A 6 72.35 44.10 -5.39
C SER A 6 71.20 43.25 -4.85
N SER A 7 70.49 42.61 -5.78
CA SER A 7 69.45 41.60 -5.60
C SER A 7 69.97 40.32 -4.93
N GLY A 8 69.04 39.60 -4.30
CA GLY A 8 69.24 38.25 -3.79
C GLY A 8 67.90 37.68 -3.31
N ASP A 9 67.12 37.16 -4.25
CA ASP A 9 65.90 36.40 -3.98
C ASP A 9 66.23 35.12 -3.19
N VAL A 10 65.62 34.96 -2.02
CA VAL A 10 65.54 33.67 -1.33
C VAL A 10 64.06 33.32 -1.19
N ALA A 11 63.63 32.39 -2.04
CA ALA A 11 62.30 31.83 -2.07
C ALA A 11 61.98 31.14 -0.73
N VAL A 12 61.01 31.68 0.01
CA VAL A 12 60.39 30.99 1.14
C VAL A 12 59.36 30.02 0.56
N ASN A 13 59.70 28.74 0.59
CA ASN A 13 58.86 27.66 0.08
C ASN A 13 57.65 27.49 1.03
N ILE A 14 56.48 27.95 0.57
CA ILE A 14 55.19 27.73 1.20
C ILE A 14 54.76 26.31 0.84
N GLN A 15 54.89 25.36 1.77
CA GLN A 15 54.08 24.14 1.74
C GLN A 15 52.86 24.33 2.63
N SER A 16 51.84 25.00 2.07
CA SER A 16 50.48 24.88 2.58
C SER A 16 49.94 23.51 2.19
N ASN A 17 49.70 22.66 3.18
CA ASN A 17 48.98 21.41 3.03
C ASN A 17 47.63 21.64 2.35
N ASN A 18 47.53 21.28 1.07
CA ASN A 18 46.24 21.07 0.40
C ASN A 18 45.70 19.70 0.80
N ASN A 19 45.09 19.61 1.99
CA ASN A 19 44.07 18.60 2.22
C ASN A 19 42.73 19.15 1.68
N LYS A 20 42.53 18.97 0.37
CA LYS A 20 41.19 18.94 -0.22
C LYS A 20 40.94 17.49 -0.62
N ASN A 21 40.40 16.72 0.32
CA ASN A 21 39.62 15.54 0.01
C ASN A 21 38.57 15.36 1.09
N GLU A 22 37.35 15.09 0.63
CA GLU A 22 36.29 14.36 1.32
C GLU A 22 35.57 15.08 2.48
N THR A 23 34.55 15.87 2.13
CA THR A 23 33.29 15.88 2.89
C THR A 23 32.21 16.47 2.00
N GLU A 24 31.63 15.63 1.15
CA GLU A 24 30.34 15.85 0.50
C GLU A 24 29.95 14.53 -0.15
N ASN A 25 29.53 13.53 0.64
CA ASN A 25 28.79 12.35 0.16
C ASN A 25 28.32 11.36 1.26
N THR A 26 28.48 11.66 2.55
CA THR A 26 28.17 10.72 3.64
C THR A 26 26.79 10.85 4.28
N ASP A 27 26.06 11.96 4.08
CA ASP A 27 24.77 12.18 4.77
C ASP A 27 23.53 11.63 4.03
N SER A 28 23.61 11.43 2.71
CA SER A 28 22.45 10.96 1.94
C SER A 28 22.18 9.45 2.11
N SER A 29 23.20 8.66 2.44
CA SER A 29 23.10 7.20 2.52
C SER A 29 22.55 6.69 3.86
N SER A 30 22.88 7.36 4.96
CA SER A 30 22.37 7.06 6.31
C SER A 30 20.88 7.41 6.45
N ASP A 31 20.47 8.58 5.93
CA ASP A 31 19.08 9.01 5.94
C ASP A 31 18.20 8.08 5.09
N GLN A 32 18.67 7.68 3.91
CA GLN A 32 17.97 6.70 3.07
C GLN A 32 17.84 5.33 3.75
N GLN A 33 18.87 4.87 4.46
CA GLN A 33 18.79 3.63 5.24
C GLN A 33 17.77 3.73 6.38
N SER A 34 17.69 4.89 7.06
CA SER A 34 16.72 5.12 8.13
C SER A 34 15.27 5.08 7.63
N VAL A 35 15.00 5.68 6.48
CA VAL A 35 13.66 5.69 5.84
C VAL A 35 13.25 4.28 5.43
N GLN A 36 14.17 3.52 4.84
CA GLN A 36 13.91 2.13 4.47
C GLN A 36 13.66 1.25 5.70
N ALA A 37 14.46 1.39 6.75
CA ALA A 37 14.27 0.65 8.00
C ALA A 37 12.91 0.97 8.65
N PHE A 38 12.52 2.25 8.65
CA PHE A 38 11.23 2.69 9.15
C PHE A 38 10.07 2.08 8.35
N ASP A 39 10.16 2.04 7.02
CA ASP A 39 9.13 1.44 6.17
C ASP A 39 9.01 -0.07 6.37
N ILE A 40 10.13 -0.77 6.55
CA ILE A 40 10.14 -2.20 6.89
C ILE A 40 9.44 -2.41 8.24
N PHE A 41 9.80 -1.63 9.25
CA PHE A 41 9.19 -1.73 10.57
C PHE A 41 7.68 -1.45 10.53
N LYS A 42 7.26 -0.41 9.81
CA LYS A 42 5.84 -0.06 9.60
C LYS A 42 5.06 -1.22 8.97
N LYS A 43 5.61 -1.84 7.92
CA LYS A 43 4.98 -2.99 7.24
C LYS A 43 4.91 -4.22 8.15
N ALA A 44 5.98 -4.54 8.86
CA ALA A 44 6.02 -5.67 9.79
C ALA A 44 5.02 -5.50 10.95
N LEU A 45 4.95 -4.31 11.53
CA LEU A 45 3.99 -4.01 12.59
C LEU A 45 2.55 -4.08 12.07
N THR A 46 2.29 -3.51 10.88
CA THR A 46 0.97 -3.58 10.25
C THR A 46 0.54 -5.01 9.99
N TYR A 47 1.42 -5.86 9.46
CA TYR A 47 1.18 -7.29 9.30
C TYR A 47 0.79 -7.94 10.63
N ASN A 48 1.57 -7.70 11.69
CA ASN A 48 1.29 -8.27 13.01
C ASN A 48 -0.04 -7.81 13.62
N VAL A 49 -0.46 -6.57 13.33
CA VAL A 49 -1.77 -6.07 13.74
C VAL A 49 -2.88 -6.77 12.96
N ILE A 50 -2.75 -6.87 11.63
CA ILE A 50 -3.75 -7.54 10.79
C ILE A 50 -3.87 -9.01 11.18
N ALA A 51 -2.76 -9.70 11.45
CA ALA A 51 -2.75 -11.11 11.87
C ALA A 51 -3.55 -11.39 13.16
N LYS A 52 -3.84 -10.36 13.98
CA LYS A 52 -4.73 -10.48 15.15
C LYS A 52 -6.21 -10.47 14.77
N TYR A 53 -6.57 -9.82 13.67
CA TYR A 53 -7.94 -9.73 13.17
C TYR A 53 -8.23 -10.81 12.12
N ASP A 54 -7.26 -11.08 11.24
CA ASP A 54 -7.30 -12.10 10.20
C ASP A 54 -6.04 -12.98 10.30
N PRO A 55 -6.12 -14.11 11.03
CA PRO A 55 -4.98 -15.03 11.20
C PRO A 55 -4.51 -15.70 9.90
N THR A 56 -5.28 -15.59 8.82
CA THR A 56 -4.96 -16.21 7.54
C THR A 56 -4.07 -15.33 6.66
N ILE A 57 -3.73 -14.10 7.08
CA ILE A 57 -2.81 -13.24 6.32
C ILE A 57 -1.48 -13.97 6.02
N ASP A 58 -1.11 -14.00 4.74
CA ASP A 58 0.14 -14.62 4.27
C ASP A 58 1.18 -13.54 3.97
N GLN A 59 0.82 -12.55 3.14
CA GLN A 59 1.72 -11.46 2.77
C GLN A 59 0.98 -10.12 2.73
N LEU A 60 1.58 -9.09 3.35
CA LEU A 60 1.16 -7.70 3.15
C LEU A 60 1.64 -7.21 1.77
N ILE A 61 0.70 -6.89 0.88
CA ILE A 61 0.97 -6.52 -0.51
C ILE A 61 1.16 -5.00 -0.62
N HIS A 62 0.21 -4.23 -0.08
CA HIS A 62 0.25 -2.77 -0.15
C HIS A 62 -0.37 -2.14 1.10
N LEU A 63 0.06 -0.91 1.40
CA LEU A 63 -0.42 -0.12 2.54
C LEU A 63 -0.52 1.34 2.10
N SER A 64 -1.73 1.89 2.17
CA SER A 64 -1.99 3.32 1.99
C SER A 64 -2.24 4.01 3.33
N PRO A 65 -1.67 5.19 3.60
CA PRO A 65 -1.69 5.82 4.92
C PRO A 65 -3.06 6.38 5.32
N TYR A 66 -3.91 6.75 4.35
CA TYR A 66 -5.21 7.34 4.64
C TYR A 66 -6.26 7.04 3.57
N CYS A 67 -7.37 6.49 4.04
CA CYS A 67 -8.53 6.12 3.27
C CYS A 67 -9.81 6.49 4.03
N VAL A 68 -10.89 6.76 3.29
CA VAL A 68 -12.25 6.97 3.78
C VAL A 68 -13.20 6.08 2.98
N ILE A 69 -14.11 5.40 3.68
CA ILE A 69 -15.12 4.53 3.05
C ILE A 69 -16.45 5.26 2.93
N TYR A 70 -17.06 5.13 1.76
CA TYR A 70 -18.42 5.55 1.45
C TYR A 70 -19.24 4.32 1.06
N GLN A 71 -20.56 4.38 1.24
CA GLN A 71 -21.51 3.38 0.74
C GLN A 71 -22.56 4.06 -0.12
N PHE A 72 -22.89 3.45 -1.25
CA PHE A 72 -23.95 3.91 -2.13
C PHE A 72 -25.28 3.31 -1.70
N ASP A 73 -26.31 4.13 -1.52
CA ASP A 73 -27.66 3.68 -1.11
C ASP A 73 -28.63 3.46 -2.29
N GLY A 74 -28.14 3.58 -3.52
CA GLY A 74 -28.95 3.58 -4.74
C GLY A 74 -29.20 4.98 -5.32
N THR A 75 -29.03 6.02 -4.51
CA THR A 75 -29.24 7.43 -4.90
C THR A 75 -28.03 8.30 -4.68
N ASP A 76 -27.37 8.19 -3.52
CA ASP A 76 -26.25 9.04 -3.14
C ASP A 76 -25.17 8.27 -2.37
N TRP A 77 -23.99 8.90 -2.25
CA TRP A 77 -22.85 8.39 -1.52
C TRP A 77 -22.88 8.85 -0.07
N ASN A 78 -23.05 7.91 0.85
CA ASN A 78 -23.02 8.17 2.28
C ASN A 78 -21.64 7.86 2.85
N LYS A 79 -21.00 8.84 3.49
CA LYS A 79 -19.73 8.63 4.20
C LYS A 79 -19.98 7.71 5.40
N LEU A 80 -19.20 6.62 5.51
CA LEU A 80 -19.22 5.74 6.68
C LEU A 80 -18.22 6.21 7.75
N ASP A 81 -18.38 5.70 8.97
CA ASP A 81 -17.48 5.94 10.11
C ASP A 81 -16.16 5.14 10.05
N TYR A 82 -15.67 4.88 8.84
CA TYR A 82 -14.43 4.15 8.58
C TYR A 82 -13.42 5.06 7.90
N GLN A 83 -12.39 5.46 8.65
CA GLN A 83 -11.28 6.25 8.12
C GLN A 83 -9.97 5.88 8.82
N GLY A 84 -8.89 5.75 8.05
CA GLY A 84 -7.61 5.27 8.56
C GLY A 84 -6.70 4.69 7.49
N PRO A 85 -5.58 4.06 7.88
CA PRO A 85 -4.75 3.32 6.93
C PRO A 85 -5.49 2.08 6.42
N ILE A 86 -5.30 1.80 5.13
CA ILE A 86 -5.88 0.64 4.44
C ILE A 86 -4.78 -0.24 3.91
N ALA A 87 -4.92 -1.54 4.14
CA ALA A 87 -3.95 -2.56 3.79
C ALA A 87 -4.59 -3.61 2.87
N PHE A 88 -3.78 -4.09 1.94
CA PHE A 88 -4.12 -5.15 0.99
C PHE A 88 -3.17 -6.30 1.20
N TYR A 89 -3.70 -7.51 1.25
CA TYR A 89 -2.90 -8.67 1.61
C TYR A 89 -3.41 -9.95 0.96
N SER A 90 -2.51 -10.91 0.75
CA SER A 90 -2.86 -12.28 0.37
C SER A 90 -3.22 -13.08 1.62
N ARG A 91 -4.05 -14.10 1.43
CA ARG A 91 -4.51 -15.00 2.47
C ARG A 91 -4.04 -16.42 2.18
N LYS A 92 -3.59 -17.12 3.22
CA LYS A 92 -3.26 -18.53 3.21
C LYS A 92 -4.55 -19.34 3.35
N VAL A 93 -5.20 -19.58 2.22
CA VAL A 93 -6.39 -20.44 2.14
C VAL A 93 -6.03 -21.80 1.56
N SER A 94 -6.88 -22.79 1.82
CA SER A 94 -6.72 -24.12 1.22
C SER A 94 -6.78 -24.01 -0.30
N GLU A 95 -5.94 -24.76 -1.01
CA GLU A 95 -5.93 -24.76 -2.47
C GLU A 95 -7.33 -25.03 -3.03
N ILE A 96 -7.83 -24.06 -3.80
CA ILE A 96 -9.06 -24.23 -4.55
C ILE A 96 -8.73 -25.08 -5.77
N LYS A 97 -9.32 -26.29 -5.81
CA LYS A 97 -9.13 -27.22 -6.94
C LYS A 97 -9.44 -26.53 -8.27
N GLU A 98 -8.64 -26.82 -9.29
CA GLU A 98 -8.87 -26.32 -10.63
C GLU A 98 -10.26 -26.76 -11.13
N GLY A 99 -11.02 -25.81 -11.67
CA GLY A 99 -12.41 -26.03 -12.09
C GLY A 99 -13.45 -26.03 -10.95
N ALA A 100 -13.06 -25.81 -9.69
CA ALA A 100 -14.03 -25.66 -8.61
C ALA A 100 -14.88 -24.39 -8.81
N LYS A 101 -16.18 -24.54 -8.57
CA LYS A 101 -17.19 -23.49 -8.67
C LYS A 101 -17.96 -23.43 -7.36
N PHE A 102 -18.11 -22.23 -6.81
CA PHE A 102 -18.81 -21.98 -5.55
C PHE A 102 -19.96 -21.02 -5.79
N SER A 103 -21.07 -21.23 -5.09
CA SER A 103 -22.09 -20.19 -4.97
C SER A 103 -21.60 -19.08 -4.06
N ILE A 104 -22.20 -17.90 -4.15
CA ILE A 104 -21.91 -16.79 -3.22
C ILE A 104 -22.15 -17.20 -1.76
N GLN A 105 -23.16 -18.03 -1.50
CA GLN A 105 -23.43 -18.52 -0.16
C GLN A 105 -22.27 -19.39 0.36
N ASP A 106 -21.73 -20.28 -0.47
CA ASP A 106 -20.57 -21.10 -0.12
C ASP A 106 -19.34 -20.23 0.16
N VAL A 107 -19.13 -19.18 -0.63
CA VAL A 107 -18.01 -18.25 -0.45
C VAL A 107 -18.08 -17.57 0.92
N MET A 108 -19.26 -17.09 1.30
CA MET A 108 -19.49 -16.42 2.58
C MET A 108 -19.38 -17.35 3.80
N GLU A 109 -19.76 -18.63 3.66
CA GLU A 109 -19.73 -19.59 4.76
C GLU A 109 -18.36 -20.26 4.96
N ARG A 110 -17.60 -20.47 3.87
CA ARG A 110 -16.36 -21.26 3.89
C ARG A 110 -15.09 -20.44 4.01
N ASP A 111 -15.19 -19.11 3.95
CA ASP A 111 -14.06 -18.18 4.08
C ASP A 111 -12.90 -18.50 3.11
N ILE A 112 -13.23 -18.74 1.83
CA ILE A 112 -12.29 -19.16 0.79
C ILE A 112 -11.63 -17.98 0.04
N TYR A 113 -11.68 -16.77 0.59
CA TYR A 113 -11.14 -15.58 -0.06
C TYR A 113 -9.61 -15.64 -0.13
N GLN A 114 -9.05 -15.45 -1.32
CA GLN A 114 -7.60 -15.53 -1.54
C GLN A 114 -6.87 -14.23 -1.18
N TYR A 115 -7.59 -13.11 -1.19
CA TYR A 115 -7.05 -11.81 -0.79
C TYR A 115 -8.01 -11.12 0.17
N GLY A 116 -7.45 -10.20 0.96
CA GLY A 116 -8.18 -9.37 1.89
C GLY A 116 -7.81 -7.90 1.74
N LEU A 117 -8.80 -7.07 2.04
CA LEU A 117 -8.68 -5.63 2.21
C LEU A 117 -9.14 -5.32 3.63
N ILE A 118 -8.32 -4.57 4.38
CA ILE A 118 -8.69 -4.10 5.71
C ILE A 118 -8.34 -2.63 5.88
N LEU A 119 -9.31 -1.83 6.31
CA LEU A 119 -9.07 -0.50 6.85
C LEU A 119 -9.04 -0.59 8.37
N LEU A 120 -7.91 -0.19 8.95
CA LEU A 120 -7.75 -0.10 10.40
C LEU A 120 -8.31 1.24 10.87
N ASN A 121 -9.46 1.19 11.53
CA ASN A 121 -10.23 2.40 11.81
C ASN A 121 -9.57 3.23 12.91
N ARG A 122 -9.50 4.55 12.71
CA ARG A 122 -8.97 5.49 13.71
C ARG A 122 -10.03 5.98 14.68
N ALA A 123 -11.31 5.95 14.28
CA ALA A 123 -12.40 6.52 15.06
C ALA A 123 -12.97 5.53 16.09
N LYS A 124 -13.03 4.24 15.73
CA LYS A 124 -13.69 3.18 16.49
C LYS A 124 -12.88 1.87 16.40
N PRO A 125 -13.05 0.93 17.33
CA PRO A 125 -12.33 -0.35 17.28
C PRO A 125 -12.77 -1.25 16.12
N GLU A 126 -13.96 -1.03 15.56
CA GLU A 126 -14.45 -1.77 14.40
C GLU A 126 -13.68 -1.36 13.14
N ASN A 127 -13.06 -2.35 12.50
CA ASN A 127 -12.39 -2.20 11.21
C ASN A 127 -13.37 -2.47 10.07
N PHE A 128 -13.03 -1.98 8.89
CA PHE A 128 -13.73 -2.32 7.65
C PHE A 128 -12.93 -3.38 6.89
N THR A 129 -13.59 -4.45 6.45
CA THR A 129 -12.93 -5.56 5.76
C THR A 129 -13.72 -6.02 4.55
N ILE A 130 -13.00 -6.42 3.50
CA ILE A 130 -13.57 -7.08 2.31
C ILE A 130 -12.68 -8.27 1.94
N GLY A 131 -13.30 -9.44 1.79
CA GLY A 131 -12.67 -10.62 1.22
C GLY A 131 -12.83 -10.64 -0.30
N LEU A 132 -11.76 -10.97 -1.02
CA LEU A 132 -11.74 -11.01 -2.48
C LEU A 132 -11.53 -12.43 -2.97
N LEU A 133 -12.34 -12.83 -3.97
CA LEU A 133 -12.23 -14.10 -4.67
C LEU A 133 -12.40 -13.87 -6.17
N ALA A 134 -11.54 -14.50 -6.97
CA ALA A 134 -11.57 -14.39 -8.42
C ALA A 134 -12.86 -14.96 -9.02
N ARG A 135 -13.38 -14.31 -10.07
CA ARG A 135 -14.64 -14.69 -10.73
C ARG A 135 -14.63 -16.09 -11.28
N LYS A 136 -13.46 -16.59 -11.69
CA LYS A 136 -13.31 -17.94 -12.25
C LYS A 136 -13.77 -19.03 -11.27
N TYR A 137 -13.75 -18.78 -9.97
CA TYR A 137 -14.19 -19.72 -8.93
C TYR A 137 -15.68 -19.60 -8.58
N LEU A 138 -16.40 -18.64 -9.15
CA LEU A 138 -17.84 -18.49 -8.93
C LEU A 138 -18.64 -19.31 -9.94
N ALA A 139 -19.75 -19.88 -9.47
CA ALA A 139 -20.73 -20.54 -10.32
C ALA A 139 -21.32 -19.57 -11.35
N ASP A 140 -21.65 -20.08 -12.54
CA ASP A 140 -22.10 -19.23 -13.65
C ASP A 140 -23.39 -18.46 -13.34
N SER A 141 -24.24 -19.00 -12.45
CA SER A 141 -25.46 -18.34 -11.97
C SER A 141 -25.22 -17.11 -11.09
N ASP A 142 -24.00 -16.93 -10.58
CA ASP A 142 -23.65 -15.89 -9.60
C ASP A 142 -22.64 -14.88 -10.16
N LEU A 143 -22.28 -14.98 -11.44
CA LEU A 143 -21.30 -14.09 -12.08
C LEU A 143 -21.78 -12.64 -12.18
N ASP A 144 -23.09 -12.42 -12.23
CA ASP A 144 -23.73 -11.10 -12.21
C ASP A 144 -23.58 -10.40 -10.85
N ARG A 145 -23.48 -11.18 -9.77
CA ARG A 145 -23.30 -10.73 -8.38
C ARG A 145 -21.85 -10.84 -7.91
N ALA A 146 -20.92 -11.14 -8.82
CA ALA A 146 -19.51 -11.16 -8.51
C ALA A 146 -18.99 -9.76 -8.15
N ILE A 147 -17.91 -9.71 -7.37
CA ILE A 147 -17.20 -8.45 -7.12
C ILE A 147 -16.79 -7.83 -8.46
N ALA A 148 -17.15 -6.57 -8.65
CA ALA A 148 -16.73 -5.71 -9.73
C ALA A 148 -16.08 -4.46 -9.15
N VAL A 149 -15.19 -3.88 -9.94
CA VAL A 149 -14.43 -2.71 -9.57
C VAL A 149 -14.51 -1.72 -10.71
N GLU A 150 -14.81 -0.48 -10.36
CA GLU A 150 -14.81 0.65 -11.27
C GLU A 150 -13.99 1.78 -10.63
N LYS A 151 -13.35 2.60 -11.46
CA LYS A 151 -12.73 3.84 -10.99
C LYS A 151 -13.51 5.01 -11.58
N LYS A 152 -14.02 5.88 -10.72
CA LYS A 152 -14.74 7.09 -11.13
C LYS A 152 -14.24 8.26 -10.31
N GLU A 153 -13.69 9.26 -11.00
CA GLU A 153 -13.10 10.45 -10.38
C GLU A 153 -12.04 10.06 -9.32
N GLU A 154 -12.29 10.38 -8.05
CA GLU A 154 -11.40 10.08 -6.92
C GLU A 154 -11.78 8.81 -6.15
N LEU A 155 -12.84 8.11 -6.56
CA LEU A 155 -13.31 6.89 -5.91
C LEU A 155 -12.90 5.65 -6.69
N VAL A 156 -12.40 4.66 -5.96
CA VAL A 156 -12.40 3.26 -6.43
C VAL A 156 -13.67 2.63 -5.89
N ILE A 157 -14.60 2.33 -6.79
CA ILE A 157 -15.91 1.76 -6.48
C ILE A 157 -15.78 0.23 -6.53
N LEU A 158 -16.33 -0.45 -5.53
CA LEU A 158 -16.35 -1.89 -5.45
C LEU A 158 -17.71 -2.36 -4.92
N ASN A 159 -18.34 -3.33 -5.60
CA ASN A 159 -19.48 -4.06 -5.05
C ASN A 159 -19.00 -5.35 -4.39
N ASP A 160 -19.57 -5.66 -3.22
CA ASP A 160 -19.25 -6.89 -2.49
C ASP A 160 -20.18 -8.04 -2.90
N PHE A 161 -19.97 -9.21 -2.30
CA PHE A 161 -20.80 -10.40 -2.54
C PHE A 161 -22.22 -10.31 -1.95
N LYS A 162 -22.48 -9.36 -1.06
CA LYS A 162 -23.81 -9.11 -0.48
C LYS A 162 -24.64 -8.16 -1.35
N GLY A 163 -24.02 -7.51 -2.33
CA GLY A 163 -24.63 -6.51 -3.20
C GLY A 163 -24.46 -5.08 -2.69
N ASP A 164 -23.72 -4.87 -1.60
CA ASP A 164 -23.39 -3.54 -1.11
C ASP A 164 -22.33 -2.92 -2.02
N THR A 165 -22.49 -1.63 -2.34
CA THR A 165 -21.56 -0.88 -3.19
C THR A 165 -20.81 0.14 -2.36
N PHE A 166 -19.48 0.01 -2.31
CA PHE A 166 -18.58 0.84 -1.53
C PHE A 166 -17.73 1.74 -2.42
N GLY A 167 -17.53 2.98 -1.98
CA GLY A 167 -16.64 3.95 -2.58
C GLY A 167 -15.41 4.10 -1.70
N ILE A 168 -14.25 3.72 -2.21
CA ILE A 168 -12.98 3.79 -1.49
C ILE A 168 -12.25 5.03 -1.97
N TRP A 169 -12.21 6.05 -1.11
CA TRP A 169 -11.42 7.25 -1.36
C TRP A 169 -10.06 7.13 -0.68
N LEU A 170 -8.97 7.26 -1.45
CA LEU A 170 -7.61 7.29 -0.92
C LEU A 170 -7.05 8.69 -1.12
N PHE A 171 -6.28 9.17 -0.14
CA PHE A 171 -5.64 10.49 -0.23
C PHE A 171 -4.66 10.58 -1.40
N ASP A 172 -3.77 9.59 -1.52
CA ASP A 172 -2.73 9.56 -2.52
C ASP A 172 -3.24 9.02 -3.86
N GLU A 173 -3.08 9.79 -4.94
CA GLU A 173 -3.53 9.40 -6.28
C GLU A 173 -2.85 8.12 -6.79
N LYS A 174 -1.56 7.96 -6.48
CA LYS A 174 -0.78 6.77 -6.84
C LYS A 174 -1.38 5.51 -6.20
N ASP A 175 -1.87 5.63 -4.96
CA ASP A 175 -2.52 4.53 -4.27
C ASP A 175 -3.90 4.24 -4.86
N ARG A 176 -4.65 5.26 -5.32
CA ARG A 176 -5.93 5.04 -6.04
C ARG A 176 -5.73 4.20 -7.29
N GLU A 177 -4.70 4.53 -8.07
CA GLU A 177 -4.37 3.79 -9.30
C GLU A 177 -3.88 2.38 -9.01
N TYR A 178 -3.04 2.23 -7.98
CA TYR A 178 -2.57 0.91 -7.54
C TYR A 178 -3.73 0.05 -7.07
N LEU A 179 -4.63 0.61 -6.25
CA LEU A 179 -5.80 -0.08 -5.72
C LEU A 179 -6.68 -0.63 -6.85
N TYR A 180 -7.04 0.23 -7.79
CA TYR A 180 -7.87 -0.16 -8.92
C TYR A 180 -7.25 -1.36 -9.67
N LYS A 181 -5.97 -1.27 -10.03
CA LYS A 181 -5.25 -2.36 -10.72
C LYS A 181 -5.17 -3.63 -9.90
N PHE A 182 -4.89 -3.51 -8.61
CA PHE A 182 -4.78 -4.64 -7.70
C PHE A 182 -6.12 -5.38 -7.58
N LEU A 183 -7.22 -4.67 -7.34
CA LEU A 183 -8.53 -5.32 -7.21
C LEU A 183 -8.96 -5.95 -8.54
N SER A 184 -8.77 -5.27 -9.67
CA SER A 184 -9.04 -5.86 -11.00
C SER A 184 -8.26 -7.15 -11.20
N TYR A 185 -6.97 -7.17 -10.85
CA TYR A 185 -6.15 -8.37 -10.93
C TYR A 185 -6.71 -9.52 -10.07
N CYS A 186 -7.06 -9.25 -8.80
CA CYS A 186 -7.61 -10.25 -7.88
C CYS A 186 -8.98 -10.81 -8.32
N ILE A 187 -9.74 -10.04 -9.10
CA ILE A 187 -11.06 -10.44 -9.59
C ILE A 187 -10.94 -11.27 -10.88
N GLU A 188 -9.98 -10.92 -11.73
CA GLU A 188 -9.72 -11.58 -13.00
C GLU A 188 -8.92 -12.89 -12.85
N ASN A 189 -8.06 -13.00 -11.84
CA ASN A 189 -7.09 -14.10 -11.69
C ASN A 189 -7.20 -14.79 -10.33
#